data_AF-A0A090RUC6-F1
#
_entry.id   AF-A0A090RUC6-F1
#
_cell.length_a   1.000
_cell.length_b   1.000
_cell.length_c   1.000
_cell.angle_alpha   90.00
_cell.angle_beta   90.00
_cell.angle_gamma   90.00
#
_symmetry.space_group_name_H-M   'P 1'
#
loop_
_entity.id
_entity.type
_entity.pdbx_description
1 polymer ?
#
loop_
_entity_poly.entity_id
_entity_poly.type
_entity_poly.pdbx_seq_one_letter_code
_entity_poly.pdbx_strand_id
1 'polypeptide(L)'
;MPNFFPSVVAIAIILLSGLLIIQHVMQNKLTKEELPIFTKLSVFGLAFLGGYALLINVVGYLIASFIAFTIYLVIFKVKKPLYYAVAWAFVYGIYYLFGEVFIIALPEGLLY
;
A
#
# COMPACT_ATOMS: atom_id res chain seq x y z
N MET A 1 7.12 18.10 -18.17
CA MET A 1 7.49 16.70 -18.47
C MET A 1 6.55 15.75 -17.72
N PRO A 2 5.31 15.50 -18.19
CA PRO A 2 4.30 14.73 -17.44
C PRO A 2 4.51 13.21 -17.38
N ASN A 3 5.46 12.63 -18.13
CA ASN A 3 5.61 11.17 -18.26
C ASN A 3 6.73 10.55 -17.39
N PHE A 4 7.47 11.34 -16.61
CA PHE A 4 8.65 10.83 -15.89
C PHE A 4 8.27 9.90 -14.74
N PHE A 5 7.29 10.29 -13.91
CA PHE A 5 6.89 9.51 -12.74
C PHE A 5 6.28 8.14 -13.10
N PRO A 6 5.28 8.05 -14.02
CA PRO A 6 4.77 6.76 -14.46
C PRO A 6 5.85 5.86 -15.07
N SER A 7 6.80 6.44 -15.80
CA SER A 7 7.89 5.68 -16.44
C SER A 7 8.86 5.09 -15.41
N VAL A 8 9.26 5.87 -14.39
CA VAL A 8 10.16 5.38 -13.32
C VAL A 8 9.48 4.29 -12.49
N VAL A 9 8.21 4.49 -12.13
CA VAL A 9 7.43 3.49 -11.40
C VAL A 9 7.28 2.22 -12.24
N ALA A 10 6.98 2.34 -13.53
CA ALA A 10 6.90 1.20 -14.44
C ALA A 10 8.23 0.43 -14.51
N ILE A 11 9.37 1.13 -14.64
CA ILE A 11 10.70 0.50 -14.64
C ILE A 11 10.95 -0.23 -13.32
N ALA A 12 10.64 0.38 -12.18
CA ALA A 12 10.80 -0.26 -10.87
C ALA A 12 9.92 -1.52 -10.73
N ILE A 13 8.67 -1.48 -11.19
CA ILE A 13 7.75 -2.63 -11.19
C ILE A 13 8.28 -3.75 -12.09
N ILE A 14 8.76 -3.42 -13.29
CA ILE A 14 9.34 -4.40 -14.22
C ILE A 14 10.55 -5.08 -13.57
N LEU A 15 11.45 -4.31 -12.95
CA LEU A 15 12.62 -4.84 -12.25
C LEU A 15 12.24 -5.74 -11.07
N LEU A 16 11.31 -5.31 -10.20
CA LEU A 16 10.82 -6.10 -9.07
C LEU A 16 10.16 -7.41 -9.52
N SER A 17 9.35 -7.33 -10.58
CA SER A 17 8.68 -8.52 -11.13
C SER A 17 9.70 -9.50 -11.69
N GLY A 18 10.70 -9.02 -12.42
CA GLY A 18 11.82 -9.84 -12.91
C GLY A 18 12.59 -10.51 -11.77
N LEU A 19 12.92 -9.77 -10.71
CA LEU A 19 13.58 -10.30 -9.51
C LEU A 19 12.76 -11.40 -8.84
N LEU A 20 11.44 -11.23 -8.70
CA LEU A 20 10.55 -12.24 -8.12
C LEU A 20 10.46 -13.50 -8.96
N ILE A 21 10.43 -13.37 -10.30
CA ILE A 21 10.46 -14.52 -11.20
C ILE A 21 11.78 -15.28 -11.03
N ILE A 22 12.91 -14.58 -11.01
CA ILE A 22 14.24 -15.19 -10.80
C ILE A 22 14.29 -15.88 -9.43
N GLN A 23 13.80 -15.21 -8.38
CA GLN A 23 13.70 -15.77 -7.04
C GLN A 23 12.86 -17.05 -7.03
N HIS A 24 11.69 -17.03 -7.67
CA HIS A 24 10.79 -18.18 -7.75
C HIS A 24 11.43 -19.37 -8.50
N VAL A 25 12.10 -19.09 -9.63
CA VAL A 25 12.78 -20.12 -10.44
C VAL A 25 14.00 -20.69 -9.72
N MET A 26 14.78 -19.86 -9.01
CA MET A 26 15.94 -20.32 -8.22
C MET A 26 15.54 -21.07 -6.95
N GLN A 27 14.42 -20.71 -6.32
CA GLN A 27 13.94 -21.30 -5.06
C GLN A 27 13.00 -22.51 -5.27
N ASN A 28 13.11 -23.21 -6.41
CA ASN A 28 12.23 -24.31 -6.84
C ASN A 28 12.28 -25.60 -5.96
N LYS A 29 12.41 -25.49 -4.63
CA LYS A 29 12.41 -26.59 -3.65
C LYS A 29 11.61 -26.31 -2.36
N LEU A 30 10.53 -25.53 -2.40
CA LEU A 30 9.56 -25.53 -1.30
C LEU A 30 8.15 -25.67 -1.88
N THR A 31 7.71 -26.93 -1.87
CA THR A 31 6.33 -27.41 -1.76
C THR A 31 5.24 -26.49 -2.32
N LYS A 32 4.77 -26.83 -3.53
CA LYS A 32 3.44 -26.43 -4.01
C LYS A 32 2.37 -27.04 -3.09
N GLU A 33 2.01 -26.33 -2.03
CA GLU A 33 0.60 -26.33 -1.66
C GLU A 33 -0.04 -25.22 -2.49
N GLU A 34 -0.95 -25.61 -3.39
CA GLU A 34 -1.84 -24.67 -4.04
C GLU A 34 -2.72 -24.05 -2.96
N LEU A 35 -2.24 -22.96 -2.36
CA LEU A 35 -3.01 -22.19 -1.40
C LEU A 35 -4.27 -21.72 -2.12
N PRO A 36 -5.47 -21.97 -1.58
CA PRO A 36 -6.71 -21.57 -2.22
C PRO A 36 -6.68 -20.07 -2.48
N ILE A 37 -6.95 -19.68 -3.74
CA ILE A 37 -6.97 -18.28 -4.22
C ILE A 37 -7.78 -17.39 -3.26
N PHE A 38 -8.86 -17.95 -2.70
CA PHE A 38 -9.66 -17.38 -1.64
C PHE A 38 -9.22 -17.88 -0.25
N THR A 39 -8.08 -17.40 0.22
CA THR A 39 -7.72 -17.53 1.64
C THR A 39 -8.45 -16.44 2.44
N LYS A 40 -8.75 -16.69 3.73
CA LYS A 40 -9.36 -15.68 4.63
C LYS A 40 -8.62 -14.34 4.60
N LEU A 41 -7.31 -14.38 4.39
CA LEU A 41 -6.45 -13.22 4.23
C LEU A 41 -6.74 -12.42 2.93
N SER A 42 -6.99 -13.11 1.81
CA SER A 42 -7.35 -12.48 0.53
C SER A 42 -8.70 -11.76 0.64
N VAL A 43 -9.69 -12.38 1.28
CA VAL A 43 -11.01 -11.76 1.53
C VAL A 43 -10.88 -10.54 2.44
N PHE A 44 -10.07 -10.65 3.49
CA PHE A 44 -9.75 -9.52 4.37
C PHE A 44 -9.09 -8.37 3.59
N GLY A 45 -8.10 -8.68 2.75
CA GLY A 45 -7.41 -7.69 1.93
C GLY A 45 -8.37 -6.96 0.98
N LEU A 46 -9.25 -7.69 0.30
CA LEU A 46 -10.27 -7.10 -0.57
C LEU A 46 -11.24 -6.19 0.20
N ALA A 47 -11.75 -6.66 1.34
CA ALA A 47 -12.64 -5.85 2.19
C ALA A 47 -11.94 -4.59 2.72
N PHE A 48 -10.68 -4.71 3.14
CA PHE A 48 -9.86 -3.60 3.61
C PHE A 48 -9.60 -2.57 2.51
N LEU A 49 -9.25 -3.01 1.29
CA LEU A 49 -9.04 -2.13 0.15
C LEU A 49 -10.32 -1.42 -0.28
N GLY A 50 -11.43 -2.16 -0.36
CA GLY A 50 -12.75 -1.57 -0.65
C GLY A 50 -13.15 -0.54 0.40
N GLY A 51 -13.00 -0.87 1.68
CA GLY A 51 -13.24 0.04 2.79
C GLY A 51 -12.36 1.29 2.74
N TYR A 52 -11.07 1.13 2.44
CA TYR A 52 -10.13 2.24 2.28
C TYR A 52 -10.52 3.17 1.12
N ALA A 53 -10.90 2.62 -0.03
CA ALA A 53 -11.36 3.41 -1.17
C ALA A 53 -12.59 4.26 -0.82
N LEU A 54 -13.55 3.69 -0.08
CA LEU A 54 -14.70 4.44 0.42
C LEU A 54 -14.27 5.51 1.43
N LEU A 55 -13.36 5.18 2.34
CA LEU A 55 -12.86 6.08 3.36
C LEU A 55 -12.18 7.32 2.75
N ILE A 56 -11.34 7.14 1.72
CA ILE A 56 -10.70 8.25 0.98
C ILE A 56 -11.73 9.25 0.46
N ASN A 57 -12.86 8.79 -0.06
CA ASN A 57 -13.91 9.69 -0.56
C ASN A 57 -14.56 10.52 0.55
N VAL A 58 -14.60 10.01 1.78
CA VAL A 58 -15.27 10.69 2.92
C VAL A 58 -14.32 11.65 3.63
N VAL A 59 -13.11 11.20 3.97
CA VAL A 59 -12.18 11.94 4.85
C VAL A 59 -10.87 12.36 4.17
N GLY A 60 -10.73 12.09 2.87
CA GLY A 60 -9.54 12.43 2.11
C GLY A 60 -8.41 11.43 2.29
N TYR A 61 -7.42 11.49 1.40
CA TYR A 61 -6.31 10.53 1.33
C TYR A 61 -5.52 10.44 2.64
N LEU A 62 -5.15 11.59 3.22
CA LEU A 62 -4.24 11.64 4.36
C LEU A 62 -4.84 10.96 5.59
N ILE A 63 -6.04 11.40 5.99
CA ILE A 63 -6.75 10.88 7.16
C ILE A 63 -7.14 9.42 6.91
N ALA A 64 -7.62 9.09 5.71
CA ALA A 64 -7.97 7.71 5.37
C ALA A 64 -6.75 6.78 5.47
N SER A 65 -5.58 7.24 5.03
CA SER A 65 -4.33 6.47 5.10
C SER A 65 -3.89 6.25 6.55
N PHE A 66 -3.93 7.28 7.40
CA PHE A 66 -3.63 7.14 8.82
C PHE A 66 -4.54 6.11 9.50
N ILE A 67 -5.85 6.20 9.25
CA ILE A 67 -6.84 5.26 9.80
C ILE A 67 -6.57 3.85 9.28
N ALA A 68 -6.41 3.68 7.97
CA ALA A 68 -6.20 2.38 7.33
C ALA A 68 -4.94 1.69 7.86
N PHE A 69 -3.80 2.38 7.87
CA PHE A 69 -2.53 1.80 8.38
C PHE A 69 -2.60 1.50 9.88
N THR A 70 -3.26 2.35 10.66
CA THR A 70 -3.45 2.10 12.10
C THR A 70 -4.33 0.87 12.34
N ILE A 71 -5.47 0.78 11.66
CA ILE A 71 -6.37 -0.38 11.71
C ILE A 71 -5.63 -1.64 11.29
N TYR A 72 -4.84 -1.58 10.21
CA TYR A 72 -4.05 -2.70 9.74
C TYR A 72 -3.09 -3.20 10.82
N LEU A 73 -2.29 -2.32 11.44
CA LEU A 73 -1.36 -2.69 12.50
C LEU A 73 -2.08 -3.26 13.74
N VAL A 74 -3.24 -2.71 14.09
CA VAL A 74 -4.07 -3.20 15.21
C VAL A 74 -4.63 -4.59 14.93
N ILE A 75 -5.18 -4.83 13.73
CA ILE A 75 -5.74 -6.12 13.34
C ILE A 75 -4.67 -7.22 13.35
N PHE A 76 -3.45 -6.90 12.88
CA PHE A 76 -2.31 -7.81 12.93
C PHE A 76 -1.64 -7.86 14.32
N LYS A 77 -2.22 -7.22 15.33
CA LYS A 77 -1.76 -7.21 16.73
C LYS A 77 -0.29 -6.80 16.87
N VAL A 78 0.15 -5.85 16.05
CA VAL A 78 1.52 -5.32 16.13
C VAL A 78 1.65 -4.51 17.41
N LYS A 79 2.45 -5.02 18.35
CA LYS A 79 2.61 -4.42 19.70
C LYS A 79 3.70 -3.37 19.80
N LYS A 80 4.66 -3.33 18.86
CA LYS A 80 5.78 -2.39 18.95
C LYS A 80 5.33 -1.01 18.44
N PRO A 81 5.33 0.05 19.28
CA PRO A 81 4.83 1.37 18.91
C PRO A 81 5.68 2.03 17.80
N LEU A 82 6.94 1.63 17.67
CA LEU A 82 7.83 2.12 16.61
C LEU A 82 7.26 1.90 15.20
N TYR A 83 6.54 0.79 14.97
CA TYR A 83 5.91 0.56 13.65
C TYR A 83 4.78 1.54 13.35
N TYR A 84 4.06 2.03 14.36
CA TYR A 84 3.02 3.04 14.18
C TYR A 84 3.66 4.37 13.81
N ALA A 85 4.73 4.77 14.50
CA ALA A 85 5.47 6.00 14.19
C ALA A 85 6.04 5.96 12.77
N VAL A 86 6.64 4.83 12.36
CA VAL A 86 7.15 4.66 10.99
C VAL A 86 6.02 4.68 9.96
N ALA A 87 4.91 4.01 10.21
CA ALA A 87 3.76 4.01 9.30
C ALA A 87 3.18 5.42 9.13
N TRP A 88 3.06 6.18 10.22
CA TRP A 88 2.59 7.55 10.20
C TRP A 88 3.55 8.49 9.47
N ALA A 89 4.85 8.37 9.74
CA ALA A 89 5.88 9.11 9.01
C ALA A 89 5.87 8.78 7.52
N PHE A 90 5.64 7.51 7.16
CA PHE A 90 5.51 7.08 5.77
C PHE A 90 4.28 7.69 5.10
N VAL A 91 3.10 7.63 5.73
CA VAL A 91 1.86 8.25 5.20
C VAL A 91 2.05 9.74 4.96
N TYR A 92 2.61 10.45 5.94
CA TYR A 92 2.89 11.88 5.81
C TYR A 92 3.95 12.16 4.72
N GLY A 93 4.99 11.33 4.65
CA GLY A 93 6.03 11.44 3.64
C GLY A 93 5.49 11.28 2.21
N ILE A 94 4.58 10.32 1.98
CA ILE A 94 3.91 10.16 0.68
C ILE A 94 3.01 11.36 0.39
N TYR A 95 2.22 11.83 1.36
CA TYR A 95 1.39 13.02 1.19
C TYR A 95 2.21 14.24 0.78
N TYR A 96 3.31 14.51 1.49
CA TYR A 96 4.22 15.60 1.19
C TYR A 96 4.88 15.43 -0.19
N LEU A 97 5.36 14.23 -0.51
CA LEU A 97 6.00 13.95 -1.80
C LEU A 97 5.03 14.20 -2.96
N PHE A 98 3.79 13.76 -2.85
CA PHE A 98 2.80 13.96 -3.92
C PHE A 98 2.28 15.40 -3.99
N GLY A 99 2.04 16.05 -2.85
CA GLY A 99 1.56 17.42 -2.80
C GLY A 99 2.62 18.44 -3.25
N GLU A 100 3.82 18.39 -2.68
CA GLU A 100 4.86 19.40 -2.89
C GLU A 100 5.83 19.03 -4.02
N VAL A 101 6.25 17.77 -4.11
CA VAL A 101 7.29 17.37 -5.09
C VAL A 101 6.69 17.02 -6.44
N PHE A 102 5.55 16.33 -6.46
CA PHE A 102 4.88 15.96 -7.71
C PHE A 102 3.79 16.94 -8.14
N ILE A 103 3.34 17.85 -7.27
CA ILE A 103 2.25 18.81 -7.54
C ILE A 103 1.01 18.05 -8.06
N ILE A 104 0.73 16.89 -7.47
CA ILE A 104 -0.44 16.07 -7.75
C ILE A 104 -1.42 16.28 -6.60
N ALA A 105 -2.58 16.85 -6.91
CA ALA A 105 -3.66 16.98 -5.94
C ALA A 105 -4.14 15.58 -5.54
N LEU A 106 -3.92 15.24 -4.27
CA LEU A 106 -4.48 14.03 -3.67
C LEU A 106 -5.96 14.26 -3.37
N PRO A 107 -6.79 13.20 -3.33
CA PRO A 107 -8.19 13.33 -2.95
C PRO A 107 -8.33 14.02 -1.58
N GLU A 108 -8.95 15.19 -1.60
CA GLU A 108 -9.46 15.87 -0.40
C GLU A 108 -10.84 15.28 -0.08
N GLY A 109 -11.14 15.12 1.21
CA GLY A 109 -12.38 14.50 1.66
C GLY A 109 -13.53 15.49 1.58
N LEU A 110 -14.76 14.97 1.64
CA LEU A 110 -15.94 15.82 1.81
C LEU A 110 -15.92 16.59 3.14
N LEU A 111 -15.18 16.08 4.14
CA LEU A 111 -15.11 16.66 5.46
C LEU A 111 -13.92 17.61 5.67
N TYR A 112 -12.89 17.56 4.82
CA TYR A 112 -11.76 18.49 4.74
C TYR A 112 -10.93 18.20 3.49
#